data_AF-F9X2N1-F1
#
_entry.id   AF-F9X2N1-F1
#
_cell.length_a   1.000
_cell.length_b   1.000
_cell.length_c   1.000
_cell.angle_alpha   90.00
_cell.angle_beta   90.00
_cell.angle_gamma   90.00
#
_symmetry.space_group_name_H-M   'P 1'
#
loop_
_entity.id
_entity.type
_entity.pdbx_description
1 polymer ?
#
loop_
_entity_poly.entity_id
_entity_poly.type
_entity_poly.pdbx_seq_one_letter_code
_entity_poly.pdbx_strand_id
1 'polypeptide(L)' 'QSYVRITLPPLTDAESSFLKDSYGNEFKFLRAYGLSIYDNEKRAEGRSILKGFI' A
#
# COMPACT_ATOMS: atom_id res chain seq x y z
N GLN A 1 -12.31 -6.98 -22.99
CA GLN A 1 -11.26 -7.11 -21.95
C GLN A 1 -11.93 -6.94 -20.59
N SER A 2 -12.08 -8.00 -19.80
CA SER A 2 -12.62 -7.94 -18.44
C SER A 2 -11.57 -7.28 -17.53
N TYR A 3 -11.87 -6.10 -16.99
CA TYR A 3 -11.04 -5.46 -15.97
C TYR A 3 -11.02 -6.36 -14.73
N VAL A 4 -9.86 -6.94 -14.39
CA VAL A 4 -9.70 -7.65 -13.11
C VAL A 4 -9.83 -6.61 -12.02
N ARG A 5 -10.87 -6.71 -11.19
CA ARG A 5 -11.02 -5.83 -10.03
C ARG A 5 -9.90 -6.19 -9.04
N ILE A 6 -8.90 -5.33 -8.94
CA ILE A 6 -7.88 -5.46 -7.90
C ILE A 6 -8.52 -5.06 -6.57
N THR A 7 -8.79 -6.06 -5.75
CA THR A 7 -9.20 -5.88 -4.35
C THR A 7 -8.02 -6.24 -3.46
N LEU A 8 -7.56 -5.29 -2.65
CA LEU A 8 -6.45 -5.53 -1.72
C LEU A 8 -7.00 -5.98 -0.37
N PRO A 9 -6.38 -6.98 0.28
CA PRO A 9 -6.73 -7.33 1.64
C PRO A 9 -6.40 -6.17 2.60
N PRO A 10 -7.02 -6.15 3.79
CA PRO A 10 -6.63 -5.24 4.87
C PRO A 10 -5.12 -5.34 5.19
N LEU A 11 -4.56 -4.27 5.76
CA LEU A 11 -3.22 -4.35 6.37
C LEU A 11 -3.24 -5.36 7.51
N THR A 12 -2.17 -6.13 7.63
CA THR A 12 -1.85 -6.84 8.87
C THR A 12 -1.44 -5.84 9.96
N ASP A 13 -1.44 -6.27 11.22
CA ASP A 13 -1.02 -5.41 12.34
C ASP A 13 0.44 -4.99 12.24
N ALA A 14 1.31 -5.87 11.72
CA ALA A 14 2.72 -5.57 11.49
C ALA A 14 2.89 -4.49 10.41
N GLU A 15 2.21 -4.66 9.27
CA GLU A 15 2.21 -3.66 8.18
C GLU A 15 1.65 -2.31 8.64
N SER A 16 0.54 -2.31 9.39
CA SER A 16 -0.08 -1.10 9.92
C SER A 16 0.84 -0.39 10.92
N SER A 17 1.46 -1.13 11.84
CA SER A 17 2.41 -0.60 12.82
C SER A 17 3.64 0.01 12.13
N PHE A 18 4.25 -0.71 11.19
CA PHE A 18 5.39 -0.20 10.43
C PHE A 18 5.04 1.10 9.68
N LEU A 19 3.89 1.13 9.01
CA LEU A 19 3.42 2.33 8.30
C LEU A 19 3.20 3.49 9.27
N LYS A 20 2.62 3.25 10.45
CA LYS A 20 2.39 4.27 11.47
C LYS A 20 3.70 4.85 12.00
N ASP A 21 4.66 3.99 12.31
CA ASP A 21 5.92 4.38 12.94
C ASP A 21 6.88 5.07 11.95
N SER A 22 6.92 4.61 10.70
CA SER A 22 7.88 5.10 9.70
C SER A 22 7.32 6.21 8.80
N TYR A 23 6.03 6.15 8.46
CA TYR A 23 5.41 7.07 7.47
C TYR A 23 4.15 7.78 8.00
N GLY A 24 3.59 7.35 9.13
CA GLY A 24 2.33 7.80 9.71
C GLY A 24 1.09 7.04 9.20
N ASN A 25 0.99 6.73 7.90
CA ASN A 25 -0.09 5.91 7.33
C ASN A 25 0.23 5.47 5.88
N GLU A 26 -0.61 4.59 5.33
CA GLU A 26 -0.50 4.09 3.95
C GLU A 26 -0.53 5.22 2.90
N PHE A 27 -1.34 6.26 3.09
CA PHE A 27 -1.41 7.37 2.15
C PHE A 27 -0.06 8.11 2.01
N LYS A 28 0.57 8.43 3.14
CA LYS A 28 1.88 9.10 3.17
C LYS A 28 2.98 8.21 2.62
N PHE A 29 2.95 6.92 2.95
CA PHE A 29 3.87 5.94 2.38
C PHE A 29 3.75 5.89 0.85
N LEU A 30 2.54 5.68 0.30
CA LEU A 30 2.34 5.65 -1.15
C LEU A 30 2.80 6.95 -1.81
N ARG A 31 2.46 8.10 -1.21
CA ARG A 31 2.90 9.40 -1.73
C ARG A 31 4.43 9.54 -1.75
N ALA A 32 5.15 8.99 -0.77
CA ALA A 32 6.61 9.01 -0.73
C ALA A 32 7.25 8.24 -1.90
N TYR A 33 6.55 7.23 -2.44
CA TYR A 33 6.97 6.48 -3.63
C TYR A 33 6.31 6.98 -4.94
N GLY A 34 5.59 8.11 -4.91
CA GLY A 34 4.89 8.63 -6.09
C GLY A 34 3.67 7.81 -6.52
N LEU A 35 3.15 6.96 -5.62
CA LEU A 35 1.99 6.09 -5.85
C LEU A 35 0.70 6.72 -5.32
N SER A 36 -0.44 6.29 -5.85
CA SER A 36 -1.76 6.80 -5.47
C SER A 36 -2.54 5.76 -4.69
N ILE A 37 -3.18 6.19 -3.58
CA ILE A 37 -4.08 5.34 -2.79
C ILE A 37 -5.44 5.10 -3.48
N TYR A 38 -5.79 5.94 -4.45
CA TYR A 38 -7.07 5.91 -5.18
C TYR A 38 -7.00 5.07 -6.46
N ASP A 39 -5.80 4.60 -6.80
CA ASP A 39 -5.53 3.73 -7.93
C ASP A 39 -5.15 2.36 -7.39
N ASN A 40 -5.97 1.35 -7.65
CA ASN A 40 -5.76 0.03 -7.07
C ASN A 40 -4.49 -0.66 -7.59
N GLU A 41 -4.07 -0.37 -8.82
CA GLU A 41 -2.81 -0.90 -9.38
C GLU A 41 -1.62 -0.30 -8.65
N LYS A 42 -1.59 1.04 -8.52
CA LYS A 42 -0.53 1.75 -7.79
C LYS A 42 -0.53 1.42 -6.31
N ARG A 43 -1.70 1.22 -5.71
CA ARG A 43 -1.81 0.79 -4.32
C ARG A 43 -1.29 -0.64 -4.13
N ALA A 44 -1.56 -1.55 -5.07
CA ALA A 44 -1.05 -2.92 -5.04
C ALA A 44 0.48 -2.97 -5.21
N GLU A 45 1.02 -2.13 -6.08
CA GLU A 45 2.47 -1.91 -6.21
C GLU A 45 3.08 -1.46 -4.89
N GLY A 46 2.48 -0.45 -4.25
CA GLY A 46 2.93 0.03 -2.95
C GLY A 46 2.85 -1.04 -1.85
N ARG A 47 1.82 -1.89 -1.85
CA ARG A 47 1.75 -3.05 -0.94
C ARG A 47 2.85 -4.06 -1.18
N SER A 48 3.28 -4.23 -2.42
CA SER A 48 4.41 -5.11 -2.75
C SER A 48 5.72 -4.54 -2.23
N ILE A 49 5.91 -3.21 -2.32
CA ILE A 49 7.05 -2.51 -1.72
C ILE A 49 7.04 -2.64 -0.19
N LEU A 50 5.89 -2.44 0.45
CA LEU A 50 5.74 -2.55 1.91
C LEU A 50 6.18 -3.92 2.45
N LYS A 51 5.84 -5.00 1.73
CA LYS A 51 6.28 -6.36 2.06
C LYS A 51 7.79 -6.59 1.92
N GLY A 52 8.53 -5.68 1.29
CA GLY A 52 9.99 -5.74 1.26
C GLY A 52 10.64 -5.25 2.57
N PHE A 53 9.88 -4.56 3.42
CA PHE A 53 10.36 -4.01 4.70
C PHE A 53 10.02 -4.90 5.91
N ILE A 54 9.21 -5.95 5.72
CA ILE A 54 8.59 -6.77 6.77
C ILE A 54 8.66 -8.24 6.36
#